data_AF-A0A848LYW0-F1
#
_entry.id   AF-A0A848LYW0-F1
#
_cell.length_a   1.000
_cell.length_b   1.000
_cell.length_c   1.000
_cell.angle_alpha   90.00
_cell.angle_beta   90.00
_cell.angle_gamma   90.00
#
_symmetry.space_group_name_H-M   'P 1'
#
loop_
_entity.id
_entity.type
_entity.pdbx_description
1 polymer ?
#
loop_
_entity_poly.entity_id
_entity_poly.type
_entity_poly.pdbx_seq_one_letter_code
_entity_poly.pdbx_strand_id
1 'polypeptide(L)'
;MHPVGRLGGLLVGLGLFVGCGGPEPREPAPSGAEALETVESAVYEAPDSLLGLVGSYTRYWPPAAAGELTSMTLTGTEYVDRVEGSYVRTVSRVCPIYGCNTETGGFWALPNNPAVGALIVFKDLAGAERDYYAITQIQRSTVTGNITGIVLVKGGSVSPVPFTMTRVGF
;
A
#
# COMPACT_ATOMS: atom_id res chain seq x y z
N MET A 1 -14.55 33.16 61.17
CA MET A 1 -14.91 32.04 60.29
C MET A 1 -14.49 30.76 61.01
N HIS A 2 -15.39 29.77 61.10
CA HIS A 2 -15.55 28.74 62.16
C HIS A 2 -16.15 29.29 63.47
N PRO A 3 -17.16 28.60 64.04
CA PRO A 3 -17.02 27.31 64.76
C PRO A 3 -18.06 26.28 64.26
N VAL A 4 -18.04 24.99 64.58
CA VAL A 4 -18.35 24.38 65.89
C VAL A 4 -17.90 22.91 65.81
N GLY A 5 -17.12 22.47 66.78
CA GLY A 5 -16.89 21.05 67.06
C GLY A 5 -17.96 20.48 67.99
N ARG A 6 -18.28 19.19 67.83
CA ARG A 6 -18.87 18.27 68.83
C ARG A 6 -18.46 16.84 68.43
N LEU A 7 -17.64 16.13 69.21
CA LEU A 7 -17.94 15.33 70.42
C LEU A 7 -18.75 14.05 70.15
N GLY A 8 -18.16 12.91 70.55
CA GLY A 8 -18.79 11.59 70.69
C GLY A 8 -18.27 10.59 69.66
N GLY A 9 -17.67 9.44 69.98
CA GLY A 9 -17.67 8.69 71.23
C GLY A 9 -18.00 7.22 70.91
N LEU A 10 -16.99 6.36 71.13
CA LEU A 10 -17.08 4.96 71.56
C LEU A 10 -17.67 3.86 70.64
N LEU A 11 -16.74 3.03 70.15
CA LEU A 11 -16.72 1.55 70.06
C LEU A 11 -18.02 0.77 70.26
N VAL A 12 -18.35 -0.06 69.26
CA VAL A 12 -18.93 -1.40 69.46
C VAL A 12 -18.25 -2.37 68.49
N GLY A 13 -17.71 -3.46 69.03
CA GLY A 13 -17.14 -4.58 68.30
C GLY A 13 -18.16 -5.70 68.00
N LEU A 14 -17.61 -6.84 67.57
CA LEU A 14 -18.25 -8.07 67.06
C LEU A 14 -18.67 -7.95 65.59
N GLY A 15 -18.31 -8.84 64.67
CA GLY A 15 -17.72 -10.17 64.77
C GLY A 15 -18.24 -11.02 63.60
N LEU A 16 -17.39 -11.94 63.11
CA LEU A 16 -17.71 -13.15 62.32
C LEU A 16 -18.01 -13.05 60.81
N PHE A 17 -16.96 -13.39 60.05
CA PHE A 17 -16.89 -14.32 58.90
C PHE A 17 -18.19 -14.65 58.12
N VAL A 18 -18.25 -14.24 56.85
CA VAL A 18 -18.58 -15.12 55.69
C VAL A 18 -17.88 -14.54 54.45
N GLY A 19 -17.20 -15.38 53.68
CA GLY A 19 -16.49 -14.97 52.47
C GLY A 19 -17.41 -14.60 51.30
N CYS A 20 -16.86 -13.80 50.38
CA CYS A 20 -17.14 -13.86 48.95
C CYS A 20 -15.97 -13.18 48.25
N GLY A 21 -14.99 -13.98 47.83
CA GLY A 21 -14.08 -13.57 46.77
C GLY A 21 -14.91 -13.31 45.53
N GLY A 22 -15.24 -12.05 45.30
CA GLY A 22 -15.74 -11.59 44.01
C GLY A 22 -14.53 -11.42 43.10
N PRO A 23 -14.47 -12.10 41.94
CA PRO A 23 -13.52 -11.70 40.92
C PRO A 23 -13.83 -10.25 40.53
N GLU A 24 -12.81 -9.39 40.58
CA GLU A 24 -12.84 -8.10 39.92
C GLU A 24 -13.43 -8.28 38.51
N PRO A 25 -14.35 -7.40 38.06
CA PRO A 25 -14.71 -7.30 36.66
C PRO A 25 -13.44 -6.91 35.90
N ARG A 26 -12.68 -7.91 35.44
CA ARG A 26 -11.78 -7.73 34.32
C ARG A 26 -12.69 -7.34 33.17
N GLU A 27 -12.69 -6.06 32.82
CA GLU A 27 -13.06 -5.64 31.48
C GLU A 27 -12.45 -6.67 30.52
N PRO A 28 -13.26 -7.36 29.70
CA PRO A 28 -12.69 -8.16 28.65
C PRO A 28 -11.86 -7.20 27.79
N ALA A 29 -10.55 -7.41 27.79
CA ALA A 29 -9.69 -6.85 26.78
C ALA A 29 -10.39 -7.12 25.43
N PRO A 30 -10.52 -6.12 24.54
CA PRO A 30 -11.21 -6.33 23.28
C PRO A 30 -10.59 -7.55 22.61
N SER A 31 -11.42 -8.59 22.47
CA SER A 31 -11.18 -9.78 21.67
C SER A 31 -11.15 -9.36 20.20
N GLY A 32 -10.08 -8.65 19.83
CA GLY A 32 -9.63 -8.44 18.46
C GLY A 32 -8.44 -9.34 18.22
N ALA A 33 -8.65 -10.65 18.34
CA ALA A 33 -7.76 -11.60 17.72
C ALA A 33 -7.82 -11.36 16.20
N GLU A 34 -6.63 -11.27 15.60
CA GLU A 34 -6.40 -11.61 14.19
C GLU A 34 -6.82 -10.57 13.15
N ALA A 35 -6.09 -9.46 13.12
CA ALA A 35 -5.37 -9.16 11.89
C ALA A 35 -3.90 -9.00 12.26
N LEU A 36 -3.22 -10.15 12.47
CA LEU A 36 -1.85 -10.23 12.02
C LEU A 36 -1.94 -9.95 10.51
N GLU A 37 -1.86 -8.66 10.14
CA GLU A 37 -1.25 -8.28 8.88
C GLU A 37 0.07 -9.04 8.93
N THR A 38 0.08 -10.20 8.25
CA THR A 38 1.31 -10.90 7.99
C THR A 38 2.06 -9.87 7.18
N VAL A 39 2.95 -9.13 7.87
CA VAL A 39 3.86 -8.20 7.25
C VAL A 39 4.72 -9.10 6.39
N GLU A 40 4.22 -9.33 5.19
CA GLU A 40 4.87 -10.11 4.17
C GLU A 40 6.24 -9.48 4.04
N SER A 41 7.27 -10.25 4.39
CA SER A 41 8.63 -9.77 4.36
C SER A 41 8.88 -9.19 2.97
N ALA A 42 9.04 -7.87 2.90
CA ALA A 42 9.10 -7.12 1.66
C ALA A 42 10.48 -7.29 1.01
N VAL A 43 10.75 -8.48 0.50
CA VAL A 43 11.94 -8.73 -0.30
C VAL A 43 11.63 -8.29 -1.72
N TYR A 44 12.27 -7.20 -2.12
CA TYR A 44 12.26 -6.76 -3.51
C TYR A 44 13.28 -7.58 -4.30
N GLU A 45 12.83 -8.19 -5.37
CA GLU A 45 13.60 -9.07 -6.24
C GLU A 45 13.76 -8.51 -7.66
N ALA A 46 14.66 -9.12 -8.43
CA ALA A 46 14.81 -8.81 -9.84
C ALA A 46 13.55 -9.21 -10.64
N PRO A 47 13.17 -8.43 -11.66
CA PRO A 47 11.94 -8.62 -12.43
C PRO A 47 12.05 -9.73 -13.49
N ASP A 48 12.51 -10.93 -13.10
CA ASP A 48 12.74 -12.05 -14.03
C ASP A 48 11.45 -12.53 -14.72
N SER A 49 10.30 -12.30 -14.08
CA SER A 49 8.95 -12.54 -14.60
C SER A 49 8.04 -11.37 -14.27
N LEU A 50 7.04 -11.14 -15.12
CA LEU A 50 5.98 -10.13 -14.92
C LEU A 50 4.60 -10.77 -14.72
N LEU A 51 4.53 -12.09 -14.47
CA LEU A 51 3.26 -12.72 -14.10
C LEU A 51 2.71 -12.10 -12.81
N GLY A 52 1.42 -11.79 -12.80
CA GLY A 52 0.74 -11.06 -11.74
C GLY A 52 0.94 -9.54 -11.78
N LEU A 53 1.41 -8.95 -12.87
CA LEU A 53 1.55 -7.50 -13.06
C LEU A 53 0.20 -6.80 -13.28
N VAL A 54 -0.81 -7.46 -13.83
CA VAL A 54 -2.14 -6.88 -14.00
C VAL A 54 -2.75 -6.60 -12.63
N GLY A 55 -3.22 -5.37 -12.40
CA GLY A 55 -3.73 -4.92 -11.10
C GLY A 55 -3.77 -3.40 -10.96
N SER A 56 -4.23 -2.94 -9.81
CA SER A 56 -4.22 -1.51 -9.44
C SER A 56 -3.07 -1.21 -8.50
N TYR A 57 -2.39 -0.09 -8.72
CA TYR A 57 -1.22 0.33 -7.97
C TYR A 57 -1.31 1.81 -7.61
N THR A 58 -0.78 2.16 -6.44
CA THR A 58 -0.68 3.54 -5.97
C THR A 58 0.70 3.84 -5.41
N ARG A 59 1.15 5.07 -5.59
CA ARG A 59 2.42 5.57 -5.04
C ARG A 59 2.16 6.25 -3.71
N TYR A 60 2.74 5.70 -2.65
CA TYR A 60 2.71 6.32 -1.32
C TYR A 60 3.94 7.19 -1.05
N TRP A 61 5.13 6.74 -1.48
CA TRP A 61 6.39 7.43 -1.24
C TRP A 61 7.43 7.12 -2.35
N PRO A 62 8.32 8.07 -2.70
CA PRO A 62 8.25 9.50 -2.34
C PRO A 62 7.01 10.16 -2.95
N PRO A 63 6.55 11.33 -2.48
CA PRO A 63 5.43 12.03 -3.11
C PRO A 63 5.70 12.29 -4.60
N ALA A 64 4.68 12.15 -5.45
CA ALA A 64 4.84 12.35 -6.89
C ALA A 64 5.08 13.81 -7.23
N ALA A 65 6.19 14.09 -7.92
CA ALA A 65 6.44 15.41 -8.48
C ALA A 65 5.48 15.71 -9.65
N ALA A 66 5.46 16.97 -10.11
CA ALA A 66 4.68 17.34 -11.28
C ALA A 66 5.14 16.56 -12.54
N GLY A 67 4.20 15.95 -13.25
CA GLY A 67 4.44 15.06 -14.39
C GLY A 67 4.72 13.59 -14.03
N GLU A 68 4.59 13.19 -12.75
CA GLU A 68 4.85 11.81 -12.31
C GLU A 68 3.59 11.01 -11.97
N LEU A 69 3.69 9.69 -12.08
CA LEU A 69 2.62 8.75 -11.75
C LEU A 69 2.27 8.80 -10.27
N THR A 70 0.98 8.85 -9.98
CA THR A 70 0.43 8.70 -8.62
C THR A 70 -0.33 7.39 -8.45
N SER A 71 -1.10 6.98 -9.46
CA SER A 71 -1.80 5.70 -9.48
C SER A 71 -1.90 5.15 -10.88
N MET A 72 -2.05 3.84 -11.00
CA MET A 72 -2.37 3.18 -12.27
C MET A 72 -3.15 1.90 -12.04
N THR A 73 -4.05 1.58 -12.95
CA THR A 73 -4.72 0.30 -13.08
C THR A 73 -4.35 -0.28 -14.43
N LEU A 74 -3.78 -1.48 -14.42
CA LEU A 74 -3.44 -2.25 -15.59
C LEU A 74 -4.48 -3.35 -15.76
N THR A 75 -5.02 -3.51 -16.96
CA THR A 75 -5.95 -4.58 -17.31
C THR A 75 -5.50 -5.19 -18.61
N GLY A 76 -5.31 -6.51 -18.67
CA GLY A 76 -4.71 -7.11 -19.86
C GLY A 76 -4.53 -8.61 -19.77
N THR A 77 -3.69 -9.11 -20.66
CA THR A 77 -3.31 -10.51 -20.75
C THR A 77 -1.83 -10.66 -20.41
N GLU A 78 -1.53 -11.69 -19.61
CA GLU A 78 -0.18 -12.03 -19.19
C GLU A 78 0.29 -13.25 -19.97
N TYR A 79 1.38 -13.08 -20.71
CA TYR A 79 2.09 -14.14 -21.42
C TYR A 79 3.38 -14.47 -20.66
N VAL A 80 4.02 -15.56 -21.04
CA VAL A 80 5.30 -15.98 -20.43
C VAL A 80 6.40 -14.94 -20.66
N ASP A 81 6.39 -14.29 -21.82
CA ASP A 81 7.44 -13.37 -22.29
C ASP A 81 7.04 -11.90 -22.29
N ARG A 82 5.76 -11.57 -22.06
CA ARG A 82 5.25 -10.19 -22.06
C ARG A 82 3.91 -10.05 -21.35
N VAL A 83 3.57 -8.81 -21.02
CA VAL A 83 2.22 -8.43 -20.55
C VAL A 83 1.72 -7.28 -21.42
N GLU A 84 0.48 -7.32 -21.89
CA GLU A 84 -0.08 -6.25 -22.70
C GLU A 84 -1.58 -6.05 -22.41
N GLY A 85 -2.07 -4.84 -22.65
CA GLY A 85 -3.46 -4.52 -22.41
C GLY A 85 -3.74 -3.02 -22.38
N SER A 86 -4.72 -2.62 -21.58
CA SER A 86 -5.12 -1.23 -21.36
C SER A 86 -4.71 -0.75 -19.97
N TYR A 87 -4.61 0.57 -19.84
CA TYR A 87 -4.38 1.21 -18.56
C TYR A 87 -5.33 2.37 -18.31
N VAL A 88 -5.55 2.67 -17.04
CA VAL A 88 -6.05 3.94 -16.53
C VAL A 88 -5.03 4.43 -15.50
N ARG A 89 -4.50 5.64 -15.63
CA ARG A 89 -3.50 6.16 -14.69
C ARG A 89 -3.76 7.61 -14.32
N THR A 90 -3.31 8.00 -13.14
CA THR A 90 -3.32 9.38 -12.70
C THR A 90 -1.89 9.89 -12.68
N VAL A 91 -1.68 11.06 -13.28
CA VAL A 91 -0.42 11.78 -13.24
C VAL A 91 -0.61 13.02 -12.37
N SER A 92 0.28 13.20 -11.39
CA SER A 92 0.40 14.43 -10.60
C SER A 92 0.80 15.53 -11.57
N ARG A 93 -0.13 16.26 -12.18
CA ARG A 93 0.18 17.63 -12.62
C ARG A 93 -0.02 18.52 -11.41
N VAL A 94 0.29 19.82 -11.46
CA VAL A 94 -0.21 20.76 -10.44
C VAL A 94 -1.72 20.56 -10.39
N CYS A 95 -2.24 19.75 -9.44
CA CYS A 95 -3.63 19.35 -9.47
C CYS A 95 -4.38 20.63 -9.16
N PRO A 96 -5.09 21.25 -10.14
CA PRO A 96 -5.95 22.35 -9.81
C PRO A 96 -7.00 21.77 -8.86
N ILE A 97 -7.66 22.64 -8.11
CA ILE A 97 -8.75 22.34 -7.16
C ILE A 97 -9.85 21.39 -7.73
N TYR A 98 -9.84 21.10 -9.04
CA TYR A 98 -10.76 20.22 -9.77
C TYR A 98 -10.21 18.85 -10.23
N GLY A 99 -9.01 18.43 -9.80
CA GLY A 99 -8.55 17.03 -9.93
C GLY A 99 -7.27 16.83 -10.74
N CYS A 100 -6.69 15.63 -10.60
CA CYS A 100 -5.46 15.22 -11.28
C CYS A 100 -5.79 14.67 -12.69
N ASN A 101 -4.84 14.73 -13.62
CA ASN A 101 -5.11 14.30 -15.00
C ASN A 101 -5.14 12.78 -15.06
N THR A 102 -6.31 12.23 -15.39
CA THR A 102 -6.47 10.81 -15.70
C THR A 102 -6.16 10.58 -17.17
N GLU A 103 -5.27 9.63 -17.43
CA GLU A 103 -4.88 9.21 -18.77
C GLU A 103 -5.29 7.75 -18.99
N THR A 104 -5.74 7.44 -20.19
CA THR A 104 -6.13 6.08 -20.60
C THR A 104 -5.48 5.74 -21.93
N GLY A 105 -5.25 4.45 -22.16
CA GLY A 105 -4.55 3.99 -23.36
C GLY A 105 -4.19 2.51 -23.31
N GLY A 106 -3.24 2.13 -24.17
CA GLY A 106 -2.67 0.78 -24.22
C GLY A 106 -1.32 0.71 -23.53
N PHE A 107 -0.93 -0.46 -23.04
CA PHE A 107 0.43 -0.71 -22.55
C PHE A 107 0.96 -2.05 -23.04
N TRP A 108 2.27 -2.17 -23.02
CA TRP A 108 2.97 -3.44 -23.07
C TRP A 108 4.16 -3.41 -22.11
N ALA A 109 4.54 -4.57 -21.60
CA ALA A 109 5.65 -4.73 -20.67
C ALA A 109 6.43 -6.01 -21.00
N LEU A 110 7.75 -5.95 -20.83
CA LEU A 110 8.67 -7.06 -21.06
C LEU A 110 9.51 -7.29 -19.80
N PRO A 111 9.73 -8.54 -19.36
CA PRO A 111 10.63 -8.85 -18.25
C PRO A 111 12.10 -8.66 -18.63
N ASN A 112 12.47 -8.85 -19.90
CA ASN A 112 13.85 -8.85 -20.34
C ASN A 112 14.03 -8.07 -21.65
N ASN A 113 14.20 -6.74 -21.56
CA ASN A 113 14.69 -5.94 -22.68
C ASN A 113 16.22 -5.83 -22.63
N PRO A 114 16.94 -6.06 -23.74
CA PRO A 114 18.40 -6.07 -23.75
C PRO A 114 19.06 -4.72 -23.44
N ALA A 115 18.35 -3.60 -23.61
CA ALA A 115 18.91 -2.26 -23.37
C ALA A 115 18.69 -1.78 -21.93
N VAL A 116 17.56 -2.12 -21.30
CA VAL A 116 17.12 -1.51 -20.03
C VAL A 116 16.61 -2.51 -18.98
N GLY A 117 16.64 -3.81 -19.25
CA GLY A 117 16.04 -4.83 -18.37
C GLY A 117 14.52 -4.87 -18.47
N ALA A 118 13.81 -5.18 -17.39
CA ALA A 118 12.36 -5.16 -17.42
C ALA A 118 11.83 -3.74 -17.63
N LEU A 119 10.77 -3.60 -18.42
CA LEU A 119 10.19 -2.29 -18.72
C LEU A 119 8.69 -2.37 -18.98
N ILE A 120 8.03 -1.23 -18.80
CA ILE A 120 6.64 -0.98 -19.21
C ILE A 120 6.60 0.26 -20.10
N VAL A 121 5.88 0.18 -21.22
CA VAL A 121 5.66 1.28 -22.18
C VAL A 121 4.17 1.56 -22.28
N PHE A 122 3.83 2.85 -22.21
CA PHE A 122 2.47 3.34 -22.32
C PHE A 122 2.25 4.03 -23.66
N LYS A 123 1.11 3.71 -24.28
CA LYS A 123 0.65 4.27 -25.54
C LYS A 123 -0.68 4.98 -25.35
N ASP A 124 -0.90 6.06 -26.09
CA ASP A 124 -2.20 6.69 -26.15
C ASP A 124 -3.23 5.86 -26.93
N LEU A 125 -4.47 6.34 -27.00
CA LEU A 125 -5.55 5.69 -27.74
C LEU A 125 -5.32 5.64 -29.26
N ALA A 126 -4.42 6.48 -29.79
CA ALA A 126 -4.00 6.44 -31.19
C ALA A 126 -2.81 5.49 -31.43
N GLY A 127 -2.28 4.87 -30.37
CA GLY A 127 -1.15 3.94 -30.41
C GLY A 127 0.23 4.63 -30.38
N ALA A 128 0.30 5.95 -30.22
CA ALA A 128 1.56 6.66 -30.09
C ALA A 128 2.16 6.46 -28.69
N GLU A 129 3.47 6.22 -28.63
CA GLU A 129 4.18 6.08 -27.35
C GLU A 129 4.16 7.40 -26.57
N ARG A 130 3.73 7.33 -25.30
CA ARG A 130 3.71 8.48 -24.39
C ARG A 130 4.98 8.54 -23.55
N ASP A 131 5.25 7.45 -22.84
CA ASP A 131 6.39 7.31 -21.95
C ASP A 131 6.65 5.83 -21.66
N TYR A 132 7.80 5.58 -21.03
CA TYR A 132 8.22 4.26 -20.61
C TYR A 132 8.91 4.33 -19.26
N TYR A 133 8.89 3.22 -18.53
CA TYR A 133 9.51 3.06 -17.22
C TYR A 133 10.27 1.74 -17.18
N ALA A 134 11.51 1.78 -16.69
CA ALA A 134 12.18 0.55 -16.29
C ALA A 134 11.57 0.06 -14.97
N ILE A 135 11.32 -1.24 -14.89
CA ILE A 135 10.92 -1.92 -13.66
C ILE A 135 12.22 -2.44 -13.06
N THR A 136 12.72 -1.83 -11.99
CA THR A 136 14.02 -2.20 -11.42
C THR A 136 13.91 -3.30 -10.39
N GLN A 137 12.77 -3.36 -9.69
CA GLN A 137 12.49 -4.36 -8.68
C GLN A 137 11.00 -4.66 -8.62
N ILE A 138 10.64 -5.87 -8.20
CA ILE A 138 9.28 -6.27 -7.88
C ILE A 138 9.21 -6.85 -6.47
N GLN A 139 8.08 -6.68 -5.81
CA GLN A 139 7.72 -7.37 -4.59
C GLN A 139 6.61 -8.35 -4.94
N ARG A 140 6.71 -9.58 -4.44
CA ARG A 140 5.71 -10.63 -4.67
C ARG A 140 5.11 -11.13 -3.38
N SER A 141 3.85 -11.53 -3.50
CA SER A 141 3.18 -12.26 -2.44
C SER A 141 3.78 -13.63 -2.22
N THR A 142 4.18 -13.93 -1.00
CA THR A 142 4.63 -15.28 -0.62
C THR A 142 3.49 -16.29 -0.62
N VAL A 143 2.23 -15.81 -0.59
CA VAL A 143 1.03 -16.64 -0.60
C VAL A 143 0.55 -16.91 -2.02
N THR A 144 0.42 -15.85 -2.84
CA THR A 144 -0.18 -15.98 -4.18
C THR A 144 0.84 -15.98 -5.32
N GLY A 145 2.09 -15.59 -5.07
CA GLY A 145 3.11 -15.36 -6.11
C GLY A 145 2.87 -14.09 -6.94
N ASN A 146 1.74 -13.41 -6.76
CA ASN A 146 1.39 -12.19 -7.51
C ASN A 146 2.24 -11.00 -7.08
N ILE A 147 2.44 -10.05 -7.99
CA ILE A 147 3.18 -8.82 -7.70
C ILE A 147 2.34 -7.94 -6.76
N THR A 148 2.91 -7.56 -5.62
CA THR A 148 2.34 -6.66 -4.59
C THR A 148 2.97 -5.28 -4.59
N GLY A 149 4.12 -5.11 -5.24
CA GLY A 149 4.78 -3.81 -5.40
C GLY A 149 5.75 -3.81 -6.58
N ILE A 150 5.95 -2.65 -7.20
CA ILE A 150 6.94 -2.47 -8.27
C ILE A 150 7.72 -1.18 -8.05
N VAL A 151 9.03 -1.21 -8.33
CA VAL A 151 9.89 -0.04 -8.31
C VAL A 151 10.11 0.41 -9.75
N LEU A 152 9.75 1.66 -10.04
CA LEU A 152 9.79 2.25 -11.37
C LEU A 152 10.83 3.36 -11.47
N VAL A 153 11.49 3.42 -12.63
CA VAL A 153 12.42 4.48 -13.00
C VAL A 153 11.96 5.03 -14.35
N LYS A 154 11.60 6.32 -14.41
CA LYS A 154 11.07 6.94 -15.64
C LYS A 154 12.17 7.03 -16.70
N GLY A 155 11.88 6.46 -17.87
CA GLY A 155 12.73 6.53 -19.05
C GLY A 155 12.82 7.94 -19.65
N GLY A 156 13.95 8.26 -20.26
CA GLY A 156 14.20 9.56 -20.91
C GLY A 156 14.45 10.74 -19.96
N SER A 157 14.45 10.52 -18.65
CA SER A 157 14.74 11.56 -17.65
C SER A 157 16.25 11.76 -17.47
N VAL A 158 16.69 13.01 -17.34
CA VAL A 158 18.12 13.39 -17.16
C VAL A 158 18.65 13.01 -15.76
N SER A 159 17.76 12.85 -14.78
CA SER A 159 18.06 12.34 -13.43
C SER A 159 16.83 11.61 -12.88
N PRO A 160 16.64 10.31 -13.20
CA PRO A 160 15.45 9.60 -12.79
C PRO A 160 15.57 9.15 -11.32
N VAL A 161 14.61 9.57 -10.50
CA VAL A 161 14.48 9.08 -9.12
C VAL A 161 13.58 7.84 -9.13
N PRO A 162 14.03 6.69 -8.59
CA PRO A 162 13.18 5.52 -8.46
C PRO A 162 12.03 5.80 -7.49
N PHE A 163 10.86 5.25 -7.77
CA PHE A 163 9.70 5.31 -6.88
C PHE A 163 8.93 3.99 -6.86
N THR A 164 8.28 3.72 -5.73
CA THR A 164 7.52 2.49 -5.53
C THR A 164 6.04 2.72 -5.80
N MET A 165 5.44 1.78 -6.53
CA MET A 165 4.00 1.65 -6.74
C MET A 165 3.55 0.37 -6.03
N THR A 166 2.71 0.51 -5.01
CA THR A 166 2.18 -0.60 -4.21
C THR A 166 0.82 -1.01 -4.72
N ARG A 167 0.56 -2.31 -4.83
CA ARG A 167 -0.72 -2.84 -5.30
C ARG A 167 -1.83 -2.53 -4.30
N VAL A 168 -3.02 -2.20 -4.82
CA VAL A 168 -4.24 -1.94 -4.04
C VAL A 168 -5.37 -2.83 -4.53
N GLY A 169 -6.02 -3.53 -3.60
CA GLY A 169 -7.06 -4.52 -3.89
C GLY A 169 -6.50 -5.90 -4.24
N PHE A 170 -7.14 -6.94 -3.69
CA PHE A 170 -6.85 -8.35 -3.93
C PHE A 170 -8.10 -9.03 -4.48
#